data_AF-A0A1A8D8T7-F1
#
_entry.id   AF-A0A1A8D8T7-F1
#
_cell.length_a   1.000
_cell.length_b   1.000
_cell.length_c   1.000
_cell.angle_alpha   90.00
_cell.angle_beta   90.00
_cell.angle_gamma   90.00
#
_symmetry.space_group_name_H-M   'P 1'
#
loop_
_entity.id
_entity.type
_entity.pdbx_description
1 polymer ?
#
loop_
_entity_poly.entity_id
_entity_poly.type
_entity_poly.pdbx_seq_one_letter_code
_entity_poly.pdbx_strand_id
1 'polypeptide(L)' 'RITYVPTSGGKSQTTQVGGKKTNVLLPKLTPDTEYSIDVVAVYANGASGDLNGLGKTKPLGGVRNL' A
#
# COMPACT_ATOMS: atom_id res chain seq x y z
N ARG A 1 -6.47 3.27 -8.53
CA ARG A 1 -6.12 3.92 -7.26
C ARG A 1 -5.82 2.84 -6.22
N ILE A 2 -4.92 3.11 -5.30
CA ILE A 2 -4.53 2.19 -4.23
C ILE A 2 -4.56 2.97 -2.93
N THR A 3 -5.35 2.53 -1.99
CA THR A 3 -5.47 3.10 -0.65
C THR A 3 -4.80 2.15 0.33
N TYR A 4 -4.08 2.67 1.32
CA TYR A 4 -3.45 1.84 2.32
C TYR A 4 -3.49 2.53 3.68
N VAL A 5 -3.76 1.76 4.73
CA VAL A 5 -3.95 2.25 6.09
C VAL A 5 -3.28 1.31 7.09
N PRO A 6 -2.58 1.81 8.12
CA PRO A 6 -2.07 0.97 9.19
C PRO A 6 -3.22 0.30 9.94
N THR A 7 -3.13 -1.01 10.17
CA THR A 7 -4.14 -1.75 10.96
C THR A 7 -4.17 -1.30 12.42
N SER A 8 -3.07 -0.71 12.90
CA SER A 8 -2.96 -0.13 14.24
C SER A 8 -3.69 1.22 14.44
N GLY A 9 -4.43 1.71 13.44
CA GLY A 9 -5.22 2.94 13.55
C GLY A 9 -4.47 4.23 13.20
N GLY A 10 -3.85 4.27 12.02
CA GLY A 10 -3.11 5.44 11.52
C GLY A 10 -3.78 6.18 10.35
N LYS A 11 -3.03 7.10 9.72
CA LYS A 11 -3.51 7.85 8.55
C LYS A 11 -3.60 6.94 7.32
N SER A 12 -4.74 6.96 6.65
CA SER A 12 -4.90 6.35 5.33
C SER A 12 -4.19 7.18 4.28
N GLN A 13 -3.42 6.54 3.42
CA GLN A 13 -2.71 7.16 2.32
C GLN A 13 -3.23 6.58 1.00
N THR A 14 -3.29 7.39 -0.05
CA THR A 14 -3.75 6.96 -1.37
C THR A 14 -2.69 7.27 -2.41
N THR A 15 -2.49 6.34 -3.34
CA THR A 15 -1.65 6.53 -4.52
C THR A 15 -2.41 6.16 -5.79
N GLN A 16 -2.09 6.84 -6.88
CA GLN A 16 -2.62 6.52 -8.20
C GLN A 16 -1.49 5.94 -9.05
N VAL A 17 -1.80 4.82 -9.70
CA VAL A 17 -0.90 4.12 -10.59
C VAL A 17 -1.50 4.13 -11.99
N GLY A 18 -0.64 4.21 -13.01
CA GLY A 18 -1.09 4.11 -14.39
C GLY A 18 -1.71 2.74 -14.68
N GLY A 19 -2.81 2.70 -15.44
CA GLY A 19 -3.60 1.49 -15.67
C GLY A 19 -2.89 0.34 -16.42
N LYS A 20 -1.67 0.56 -16.93
CA LYS A 20 -0.84 -0.49 -17.55
C LYS A 20 0.11 -1.18 -16.56
N LYS A 21 0.19 -0.71 -15.31
CA LYS A 21 1.09 -1.27 -14.28
C LYS A 21 0.33 -2.24 -13.39
N THR A 22 0.87 -3.44 -13.22
CA THR A 22 0.36 -4.45 -12.27
C THR A 22 1.09 -4.43 -10.93
N ASN A 23 2.26 -3.79 -10.86
CA ASN A 23 3.07 -3.67 -9.65
C ASN A 23 3.37 -2.21 -9.32
N VAL A 24 3.39 -1.88 -8.02
CA VAL A 24 3.77 -0.57 -7.50
C VAL A 24 4.56 -0.72 -6.21
N LEU A 25 5.51 0.18 -6.00
CA LEU A 25 6.17 0.35 -4.72
C LEU A 25 5.45 1.45 -3.91
N LEU A 26 5.09 1.16 -2.67
CA LEU A 26 4.54 2.14 -1.73
C LEU A 26 5.67 2.69 -0.85
N PRO A 27 6.19 3.91 -1.11
CA PRO A 27 7.31 4.45 -0.35
C PRO A 27 6.85 5.04 0.99
N LYS A 28 7.81 5.24 1.91
CA LYS A 28 7.64 5.95 3.19
C LYS A 28 6.60 5.31 4.13
N LEU A 29 6.52 3.99 4.15
CA LEU A 29 5.74 3.26 5.16
C LEU A 29 6.53 3.13 6.46
N THR A 30 5.82 3.04 7.57
CA THR A 30 6.41 2.76 8.88
C THR A 30 6.92 1.31 8.87
N PRO A 31 8.17 1.05 9.30
CA PRO A 31 8.68 -0.31 9.45
C PRO A 31 7.92 -1.11 10.51
N ASP A 32 7.99 -2.44 10.41
CA ASP A 32 7.36 -3.40 11.33
C ASP A 32 5.86 -3.13 11.58
N THR A 33 5.18 -2.54 10.61
CA THR A 33 3.77 -2.13 10.73
C THR A 33 2.94 -2.90 9.70
N GLU A 34 1.80 -3.42 10.14
CA GLU A 34 0.84 -4.06 9.26
C GLU A 34 -0.09 -3.03 8.64
N TYR A 35 -0.32 -3.17 7.33
CA TYR A 35 -1.14 -2.29 6.53
C TYR A 35 -2.25 -3.08 5.82
N SER A 36 -3.47 -2.55 5.87
CA SER A 36 -4.54 -2.93 4.96
C SER A 36 -4.40 -2.12 3.68
N ILE A 37 -4.42 -2.81 2.54
CA ILE A 37 -4.18 -2.27 1.21
C ILE A 37 -5.41 -2.57 0.36
N ASP A 38 -6.05 -1.52 -0.14
CA ASP A 38 -7.25 -1.56 -0.96
C ASP A 38 -6.93 -1.06 -2.37
N VAL A 39 -7.06 -1.92 -3.37
CA VAL A 39 -6.79 -1.61 -4.77
C VAL A 39 -8.11 -1.50 -5.52
N VAL A 40 -8.33 -0.35 -6.16
CA VAL A 40 -9.52 -0.12 -6.99
C VAL A 40 -9.05 0.33 -8.37
N ALA A 41 -9.35 -0.45 -9.40
CA ALA A 41 -9.11 0.00 -10.78
C ALA A 41 -10.15 1.05 -11.16
N VAL A 42 -9.72 2.20 -11.66
CA VAL A 42 -10.60 3.31 -12.05
C VAL A 42 -10.48 3.47 -13.55
N TYR A 43 -11.59 3.26 -14.25
CA TYR A 43 -11.71 3.41 -15.70
C TYR A 43 -12.69 4.53 -16.03
N ALA A 44 -12.66 5.04 -17.26
CA ALA A 44 -13.58 6.09 -17.71
C ALA A 44 -15.05 5.63 -17.70
N ASN A 45 -15.29 4.33 -17.86
CA ASN A 45 -16.62 3.71 -17.84
C ASN A 45 -17.08 3.27 -16.44
N GLY A 46 -16.24 3.42 -15.41
CA GLY A 46 -16.58 3.00 -14.04
C GLY A 46 -15.38 2.52 -13.22
N ALA A 47 -15.61 2.29 -11.93
CA ALA A 47 -14.64 1.64 -11.06
C ALA A 47 -14.84 0.11 -11.09
N SER A 48 -13.74 -0.63 -11.01
CA SER A 48 -13.77 -2.08 -10.74
C SER A 48 -14.05 -2.35 -9.26
N GLY A 49 -14.26 -3.62 -8.92
CA GLY A 49 -14.34 -4.06 -7.52
C GLY A 49 -13.07 -3.69 -6.75
N ASP A 50 -13.24 -3.45 -5.45
CA ASP A 50 -12.13 -3.29 -4.54
C ASP A 50 -11.47 -4.65 -4.28
N LEU A 51 -10.13 -4.63 -4.29
CA LEU A 51 -9.31 -5.75 -3.90
C LEU A 51 -8.60 -5.37 -2.61
N ASN A 52 -8.99 -5.99 -1.51
CA ASN A 52 -8.33 -5.83 -0.23
C ASN A 52 -7.20 -6.87 -0.06
N GLY A 53 -6.10 -6.45 0.54
CA GLY A 53 -5.00 -7.33 0.94
C GLY A 53 -4.26 -6.76 2.15
N LEU A 54 -3.79 -7.65 3.02
CA LEU A 54 -2.99 -7.29 4.18
C LEU A 54 -1.51 -7.49 3.87
N GLY A 55 -0.69 -6.52 4.26
CA GLY A 55 0.76 -6.57 4.07
C GLY A 55 1.51 -5.98 5.25
N LYS A 56 2.48 -6.73 5.80
CA LYS A 56 3.36 -6.24 6.86
C LYS A 56 4.68 -5.74 6.29
N THR A 57 5.09 -4.55 6.69
CA THR A 57 6.41 -4.01 6.32
C THR A 57 7.52 -4.69 7.11
N LYS A 58 8.70 -4.81 6.50
CA LYS A 58 9.88 -5.33 7.20
C LYS A 58 10.34 -4.34 8.27
N PRO A 59 10.91 -4.81 9.38
CA PRO A 59 11.56 -3.94 10.35
C PRO A 59 12.72 -3.20 9.69
N LEU A 60 13.01 -1.99 10.18
CA LEU A 60 14.20 -1.25 9.75
C LEU A 60 15.41 -2.06 10.24
N GLY A 61 16.09 -2.77 9.33
CA GLY A 61 17.26 -3.57 9.67
C GLY A 61 18.30 -2.68 10.36
N GLY A 62 18.68 -3.03 11.59
CA GLY A 62 19.70 -2.32 12.33
C GLY A 62 21.02 -2.31 11.57
N VAL A 63 21.71 -1.17 11.55
CA VAL A 63 23.07 -1.09 11.02
C VAL A 63 23.98 -1.96 11.88
N ARG A 64 24.46 -3.06 11.31
CA ARG A 64 25.45 -3.92 11.94
C ARG A 64 26.82 -3.48 11.41
N ASN A 65 27.38 -2.44 12.02
CA ASN A 65 28.81 -2.12 11.84
C ASN A 65 29.60 -3.16 12.63
N LEU A 66 30.47 -3.90 11.93
CA LEU A 66 31.47 -4.80 12.51
C LEU A 66 32.80 -4.05 12.64
#